data_AF-K1GSB8-F1
#
_entry.id   AF-K1GSB8-F1
#
_cell.length_a   1.000
_cell.length_b   1.000
_cell.length_c   1.000
_cell.angle_alpha   90.00
_cell.angle_beta   90.00
_cell.angle_gamma   90.00
#
_symmetry.space_group_name_H-M   'P 1'
#
loop_
_entity.id
_entity.type
_entity.pdbx_description
1 polymer ?
#
loop_
_entity_poly.entity_id
_entity_poly.type
_entity_poly.pdbx_seq_one_letter_code
_entity_poly.pdbx_strand_id
1 'polypeptide(L)'
;YFQAHMSDIDRNKEGLIAKYTPISIEDLKEGAFDIDWFKSAYKELGEKKFEMLYDSAKYISDGAKHSRARMFADAVNGKLNLKETEKKIEDKRNKDLVASYSLIPLLKDKQKDALHRYQFLQKFLKESKKFGAQRRASEAKAVSISLENLSRNMGYSDVTRLIWNMETALINEMKEYFVPKKLDDVDVYIKIDELGQSEIIYEKAGKELKSLPTKLKKDKYIEDIKEVYKNLKEQYRRSRKMLEEAMEDGTEFYGYEIENLMTNPVIAPILKSLVFKMDKNLGYYEDKKLKSTKKKSVAVKDDSLLKIAHCFDLFESGDWASYQKDIFDRELKQPFKQVFRELYVKTVDEKGRDKSLRYAGHQVQPTKTVALLKTRRWIIDGQEGLEKVYYKENIIAKIYALADWFSPADIEAPTLEEVQFFDRKTFKPILIDNVPDLVFTEVMRDIDLVVSVAHIGDVDPEASHSTIEMRKAIVEFNCKLFKLKNVKFSENHVLIKGERAEYSIHLGSGLVHQKAGSAINVLPVHSQHRGRVFLPFIDDDPKTAEIMAKVILFAQDEKIKDVFILEQIK
;
A
#
# COMPACT_ATOMS: atom_id res chain seq x y z
N TYR A 1 -13.11 -1.42 25.09
CA TYR A 1 -12.44 -0.16 25.47
C TYR A 1 -11.53 -0.33 26.69
N PHE A 2 -12.06 -0.52 27.91
CA PHE A 2 -11.24 -0.58 29.14
C PHE A 2 -10.13 -1.63 29.09
N GLN A 3 -10.43 -2.87 28.68
CA GLN A 3 -9.39 -3.90 28.50
C GLN A 3 -8.32 -3.47 27.47
N ALA A 4 -8.72 -2.83 26.38
CA ALA A 4 -7.83 -2.41 25.30
C ALA A 4 -6.89 -1.25 25.67
N HIS A 5 -7.23 -0.44 26.67
CA HIS A 5 -6.44 0.74 27.06
C HIS A 5 -5.81 0.64 28.45
N MET A 6 -6.33 -0.25 29.30
CA MET A 6 -5.97 -0.32 30.73
C MET A 6 -5.51 -1.72 31.18
N SER A 7 -5.53 -2.76 30.35
CA SER A 7 -5.07 -4.09 30.78
C SER A 7 -3.82 -4.56 30.03
N ASP A 8 -3.11 -5.54 30.58
CA ASP A 8 -2.16 -6.33 29.82
C ASP A 8 -2.91 -7.25 28.87
N ILE A 9 -3.04 -6.78 27.62
CA ILE A 9 -3.73 -7.50 26.57
C ILE A 9 -2.82 -8.61 26.05
N ASP A 10 -3.25 -9.85 26.24
CA ASP A 10 -2.72 -11.03 25.59
C ASP A 10 -2.80 -10.87 24.07
N ARG A 11 -1.74 -11.23 23.34
CA ARG A 11 -1.71 -11.22 21.87
C ARG A 11 -2.85 -12.03 21.26
N ASN A 12 -3.31 -13.09 21.95
CA ASN A 12 -4.44 -13.92 21.50
C ASN A 12 -5.78 -13.15 21.42
N LYS A 13 -5.85 -11.91 21.93
CA LYS A 13 -7.04 -11.04 21.84
C LYS A 13 -6.97 -10.05 20.66
N GLU A 14 -5.98 -10.16 19.77
CA GLU A 14 -5.84 -9.28 18.61
C GLU A 14 -7.07 -9.30 17.71
N GLY A 15 -7.54 -10.49 17.31
CA GLY A 15 -8.78 -10.64 16.54
C GLY A 15 -10.01 -10.08 17.24
N LEU A 16 -10.10 -10.23 18.57
CA LEU A 16 -11.19 -9.64 19.36
C LEU A 16 -11.17 -8.11 19.33
N ILE A 17 -10.00 -7.49 19.50
CA ILE A 17 -9.86 -6.02 19.53
C ILE A 17 -10.02 -5.42 18.14
N ALA A 18 -9.47 -6.07 17.12
CA ALA A 18 -9.58 -5.65 15.73
C ALA A 18 -11.03 -5.53 15.27
N LYS A 19 -11.97 -6.29 15.85
CA LYS A 19 -13.41 -6.15 15.58
C LYS A 19 -13.96 -4.78 15.96
N TYR A 20 -13.33 -4.05 16.88
CA TYR A 20 -13.80 -2.75 17.36
C TYR A 20 -12.99 -1.57 16.84
N THR A 21 -11.69 -1.73 16.63
CA THR A 21 -10.79 -0.64 16.24
C THR A 21 -9.73 -1.13 15.23
N PRO A 22 -9.35 -0.30 14.24
CA PRO A 22 -8.24 -0.60 13.33
C PRO A 22 -6.85 -0.43 13.99
N ILE A 23 -6.79 0.04 15.24
CA ILE A 23 -5.52 0.27 15.94
C ILE A 23 -4.98 -1.06 16.46
N SER A 24 -3.72 -1.36 16.15
CA SER A 24 -3.03 -2.55 16.65
C SER A 24 -2.91 -2.54 18.18
N ILE A 25 -2.79 -3.73 18.80
CA ILE A 25 -2.55 -3.83 20.25
C ILE A 25 -1.24 -3.13 20.63
N GLU A 26 -0.21 -3.27 19.81
CA GLU A 26 1.08 -2.62 20.01
C GLU A 26 0.94 -1.10 20.03
N ASP A 27 0.18 -0.52 19.12
CA ASP A 27 -0.02 0.94 19.06
C ASP A 27 -0.91 1.43 20.21
N LEU A 28 -1.96 0.67 20.58
CA LEU A 28 -2.76 0.96 21.78
C LEU A 28 -1.89 0.98 23.04
N LYS A 29 -0.95 0.03 23.15
CA LYS A 29 0.02 -0.04 24.26
C LYS A 29 0.98 1.14 24.29
N GLU A 30 1.31 1.72 23.13
CA GLU A 30 2.17 2.91 23.01
C GLU A 30 1.38 4.24 23.06
N GLY A 31 0.05 4.19 23.15
CA GLY A 31 -0.79 5.36 23.37
C GLY A 31 -1.57 5.85 22.14
N ALA A 32 -1.72 5.04 21.10
CA ALA A 32 -2.71 5.30 20.06
C ALA A 32 -4.11 5.20 20.65
N PHE A 33 -5.01 6.05 20.19
CA PHE A 33 -6.31 6.21 20.79
C PHE A 33 -7.41 6.35 19.74
N ASP A 34 -8.41 5.48 19.83
CA ASP A 34 -9.59 5.52 18.98
C ASP A 34 -10.63 6.46 19.60
N ILE A 35 -10.65 7.70 19.10
CA ILE A 35 -11.51 8.77 19.62
C ILE A 35 -12.99 8.42 19.46
N ASP A 36 -13.37 7.76 18.36
CA ASP A 36 -14.76 7.42 18.09
C ASP A 36 -15.21 6.23 18.94
N TRP A 37 -14.35 5.22 19.11
CA TRP A 37 -14.62 4.12 20.04
C TRP A 37 -14.78 4.61 21.48
N PHE A 38 -13.90 5.52 21.92
CA PHE A 38 -14.02 6.17 23.23
C PHE A 38 -15.32 6.95 23.36
N LYS A 39 -15.65 7.84 22.41
CA LYS A 39 -16.87 8.64 22.44
C LYS A 39 -18.13 7.77 22.45
N SER A 40 -18.14 6.68 21.68
CA SER A 40 -19.24 5.71 21.68
C SER A 40 -19.40 5.07 23.06
N ALA A 41 -18.32 4.53 23.64
CA ALA A 41 -18.35 3.91 24.96
C ALA A 41 -18.74 4.91 26.06
N TYR A 42 -18.20 6.13 26.01
CA TYR A 42 -18.49 7.18 26.97
C TYR A 42 -19.97 7.62 26.91
N LYS A 43 -20.52 7.76 25.69
CA LYS A 43 -21.94 8.10 25.48
C LYS A 43 -22.88 7.00 26.00
N GLU A 44 -22.54 5.74 25.78
CA GLU A 44 -23.35 4.60 26.22
C GLU A 44 -23.37 4.45 27.75
N LEU A 45 -22.22 4.63 28.40
CA LEU A 45 -22.10 4.51 29.84
C LEU A 45 -22.61 5.75 30.60
N GLY A 46 -22.38 6.94 30.04
CA GLY A 46 -22.51 8.21 30.76
C GLY A 46 -21.40 8.41 31.78
N GLU A 47 -21.18 9.67 32.18
CA GLU A 47 -20.05 10.09 33.03
C GLU A 47 -19.97 9.28 34.34
N LYS A 48 -21.08 9.15 35.08
CA LYS A 48 -21.09 8.46 36.37
C LYS A 48 -20.65 6.99 36.27
N LYS A 49 -21.17 6.24 35.29
CA LYS A 49 -20.79 4.82 35.14
C LYS A 49 -19.38 4.68 34.57
N PHE A 50 -18.97 5.61 33.71
CA PHE A 50 -17.61 5.64 33.19
C PHE A 50 -16.59 5.82 34.32
N GLU A 51 -16.82 6.78 35.23
CA GLU A 51 -15.96 7.02 36.40
C GLU A 51 -15.92 5.78 37.32
N MET A 52 -17.07 5.17 37.61
CA MET A 52 -17.13 3.93 38.40
C MET A 52 -16.30 2.79 37.77
N LEU A 53 -16.39 2.61 36.44
CA LEU A 53 -15.62 1.60 35.72
C LEU A 53 -14.12 1.95 35.67
N TYR A 54 -13.77 3.22 35.50
CA TYR A 54 -12.38 3.69 35.55
C TYR A 54 -11.75 3.43 36.92
N ASP A 55 -12.45 3.78 38.01
CA ASP A 55 -11.99 3.54 39.38
C ASP A 55 -11.84 2.04 39.69
N SER A 56 -12.70 1.22 39.09
CA SER A 56 -12.63 -0.24 39.21
C SER A 56 -11.49 -0.83 38.36
N ALA A 57 -11.15 -0.22 37.22
CA ALA A 57 -10.11 -0.71 36.32
C ALA A 57 -8.70 -0.70 36.93
N LYS A 58 -8.47 0.04 38.02
CA LYS A 58 -7.18 0.04 38.75
C LYS A 58 -6.77 -1.36 39.26
N TYR A 59 -7.73 -2.28 39.43
CA TYR A 59 -7.47 -3.64 39.90
C TYR A 59 -7.07 -4.61 38.78
N ILE A 60 -7.20 -4.20 37.51
CA ILE A 60 -6.84 -4.99 36.33
C ILE A 60 -5.76 -4.31 35.46
N SER A 61 -5.16 -3.24 35.98
CA SER A 61 -4.20 -2.34 35.31
C SER A 61 -2.98 -2.14 36.19
N ASP A 62 -1.82 -1.89 35.60
CA ASP A 62 -0.74 -1.21 36.33
C ASP A 62 -1.05 0.30 36.49
N GLY A 63 -0.41 0.94 37.49
CA GLY A 63 -0.69 2.35 37.82
C GLY A 63 -0.34 3.34 36.70
N ALA A 64 0.62 3.01 35.83
CA ALA A 64 1.03 3.87 34.72
C ALA A 64 -0.02 3.85 33.59
N LYS A 65 -0.51 2.65 33.21
CA LYS A 65 -1.57 2.47 32.20
C LYS A 65 -2.88 3.10 32.66
N HIS A 66 -3.22 2.94 33.95
CA HIS A 66 -4.42 3.56 34.55
C HIS A 66 -4.36 5.09 34.43
N SER A 67 -3.27 5.69 34.90
CA SER A 67 -3.05 7.14 34.85
C SER A 67 -3.03 7.68 33.40
N ARG A 68 -2.41 6.95 32.48
CA ARG A 68 -2.39 7.30 31.06
C ARG A 68 -3.78 7.30 30.45
N ALA A 69 -4.57 6.27 30.70
CA ALA A 69 -5.91 6.17 30.15
C ALA A 69 -6.82 7.30 30.66
N ARG A 70 -6.63 7.75 31.90
CA ARG A 70 -7.28 8.98 32.40
C ARG A 70 -6.84 10.21 31.65
N MET A 71 -5.54 10.41 31.51
CA MET A 71 -5.00 11.57 30.81
C MET A 71 -5.53 11.66 29.38
N PHE A 72 -5.71 10.53 28.69
CA PHE A 72 -6.23 10.51 27.33
C PHE A 72 -7.73 10.82 27.28
N ALA A 73 -8.50 10.25 28.21
CA ALA A 73 -9.92 10.57 28.35
C ALA A 73 -10.13 12.07 28.68
N ASP A 74 -9.31 12.62 29.58
CA ASP A 74 -9.33 14.04 29.93
C ASP A 74 -8.90 14.93 28.75
N ALA A 75 -7.90 14.50 27.96
CA ALA A 75 -7.50 15.18 26.73
C ALA A 75 -8.67 15.28 25.75
N VAL A 76 -9.29 14.14 25.39
CA VAL A 76 -10.41 14.09 24.43
C VAL A 76 -11.63 14.86 24.92
N ASN A 77 -11.88 14.85 26.23
CA ASN A 77 -12.97 15.62 26.85
C ASN A 77 -12.64 17.12 27.03
N GLY A 78 -11.49 17.60 26.54
CA GLY A 78 -11.13 19.02 26.58
C GLY A 78 -10.73 19.54 27.95
N LYS A 79 -10.37 18.65 28.88
CA LYS A 79 -9.93 19.02 30.24
C LYS A 79 -8.44 19.40 30.30
N LEU A 80 -7.66 19.11 29.25
CA LEU A 80 -6.26 19.54 29.14
C LEU A 80 -6.13 20.86 28.37
N ASN A 81 -5.29 21.76 28.87
CA ASN A 81 -4.93 23.01 28.18
C ASN A 81 -3.78 22.79 27.20
N LEU A 82 -3.93 23.26 25.96
CA LEU A 82 -2.94 23.07 24.89
C LEU A 82 -1.56 23.68 25.23
N LYS A 83 -1.51 24.97 25.58
CA LYS A 83 -0.24 25.69 25.83
C LYS A 83 0.48 25.19 27.08
N GLU A 84 -0.27 24.84 28.12
CA GLU A 84 0.34 24.24 29.32
C GLU A 84 0.90 22.85 29.04
N THR A 85 0.24 22.09 28.16
CA THR A 85 0.70 20.76 27.75
C THR A 85 1.99 20.87 26.93
N GLU A 86 2.11 21.84 26.02
CA GLU A 86 3.34 22.11 25.27
C GLU A 86 4.52 22.39 26.21
N LYS A 87 4.34 23.31 27.17
CA LYS A 87 5.37 23.63 28.18
C LYS A 87 5.78 22.39 28.97
N LYS A 88 4.81 21.60 29.45
CA LYS A 88 5.09 20.35 30.17
C LYS A 88 5.84 19.32 29.32
N ILE A 89 5.58 19.27 28.01
CA ILE A 89 6.29 18.39 27.07
C ILE A 89 7.73 18.87 26.88
N GLU A 90 7.95 20.17 26.69
CA GLU A 90 9.29 20.73 26.55
C GLU A 90 10.13 20.50 27.81
N ASP A 91 9.53 20.69 29.00
CA ASP A 91 10.19 20.51 30.30
C ASP A 91 10.47 19.04 30.63
N LYS A 92 9.43 18.18 30.54
CA LYS A 92 9.49 16.80 31.07
C LYS A 92 9.80 15.76 29.99
N ARG A 93 9.57 16.08 28.71
CA ARG A 93 9.65 15.15 27.57
C ARG A 93 8.95 13.80 27.82
N ASN A 94 7.82 13.84 28.53
CA ASN A 94 7.04 12.64 28.86
C ASN A 94 6.28 12.15 27.63
N LYS A 95 6.39 10.86 27.32
CA LYS A 95 5.84 10.24 26.11
C LYS A 95 4.31 10.20 26.09
N ASP A 96 3.69 9.95 27.24
CA ASP A 96 2.24 9.91 27.34
C ASP A 96 1.64 11.32 27.18
N LEU A 97 2.33 12.37 27.64
CA LEU A 97 1.96 13.76 27.34
C LEU A 97 2.06 14.06 25.85
N VAL A 98 3.12 13.58 25.18
CA VAL A 98 3.26 13.72 23.72
C VAL A 98 2.12 13.02 22.99
N ALA A 99 1.75 11.80 23.40
CA ALA A 99 0.64 11.05 22.80
C ALA A 99 -0.74 11.72 23.05
N SER A 100 -0.97 12.26 24.25
CA SER A 100 -2.24 12.90 24.62
C SER A 100 -2.40 14.32 24.07
N TYR A 101 -1.31 15.03 23.78
CA TYR A 101 -1.33 16.39 23.21
C TYR A 101 -2.21 16.51 21.97
N SER A 102 -2.10 15.52 21.07
CA SER A 102 -2.85 15.50 19.82
C SER A 102 -4.31 15.08 19.98
N LEU A 103 -4.70 14.57 21.16
CA LEU A 103 -6.08 14.25 21.51
C LEU A 103 -6.86 15.45 22.04
N ILE A 104 -6.18 16.52 22.45
CA ILE A 104 -6.83 17.77 22.88
C ILE A 104 -7.68 18.31 21.72
N PRO A 105 -8.95 18.69 21.92
CA PRO A 105 -9.80 19.26 20.89
C PRO A 105 -9.11 20.36 20.09
N LEU A 106 -9.34 20.33 18.77
CA LEU A 106 -8.78 21.31 17.86
C LEU A 106 -9.42 22.68 18.05
N LEU A 107 -8.63 23.74 17.81
CA LEU A 107 -9.10 25.12 17.76
C LEU A 107 -10.01 25.34 16.53
N LYS A 108 -10.64 26.53 16.47
CA LYS A 108 -11.61 26.89 15.41
C LYS A 108 -11.03 26.72 14.01
N ASP A 109 -9.79 27.16 13.79
CA ASP A 109 -9.06 26.93 12.54
C ASP A 109 -8.26 25.62 12.66
N LYS A 110 -8.92 24.51 12.32
CA LYS A 110 -8.39 23.16 12.47
C LYS A 110 -7.10 22.93 11.68
N GLN A 111 -7.02 23.47 10.46
CA GLN A 111 -5.85 23.25 9.58
C GLN A 111 -4.64 24.00 10.12
N LYS A 112 -4.80 25.25 10.54
CA LYS A 112 -3.73 26.02 11.16
C LYS A 112 -3.27 25.43 12.49
N ASP A 113 -4.21 24.97 13.33
CA ASP A 113 -3.89 24.30 14.59
C ASP A 113 -3.14 22.98 14.34
N ALA A 114 -3.64 22.13 13.43
CA ALA A 114 -2.97 20.88 13.08
C ALA A 114 -1.54 21.11 12.53
N LEU A 115 -1.32 22.14 11.71
CA LEU A 115 0.00 22.50 11.21
C LEU A 115 0.95 22.92 12.34
N HIS A 116 0.48 23.75 13.27
CA HIS A 116 1.23 24.13 14.46
C HIS A 116 1.62 22.91 15.30
N ARG A 117 0.66 22.02 15.58
CA ARG A 117 0.90 20.78 16.34
C ARG A 117 1.88 19.85 15.63
N TYR A 118 1.76 19.71 14.30
CA TYR A 118 2.69 18.94 13.49
C TYR A 118 4.11 19.51 13.58
N GLN A 119 4.29 20.82 13.39
CA GLN A 119 5.59 21.48 13.50
C GLN A 119 6.19 21.35 14.91
N PHE A 120 5.37 21.47 15.96
CA PHE A 120 5.79 21.24 17.34
C PHE A 120 6.32 19.82 17.55
N LEU A 121 5.60 18.80 17.06
CA LEU A 121 6.02 17.40 17.13
C LEU A 121 7.30 17.12 16.33
N GLN A 122 7.45 17.72 15.14
CA GLN A 122 8.67 17.60 14.34
C GLN A 122 9.87 18.27 15.03
N LYS A 123 9.68 19.45 15.65
CA LYS A 123 10.71 20.11 16.47
C LYS A 123 11.14 19.22 17.63
N PHE A 124 10.17 18.64 18.37
CA PHE A 124 10.44 17.70 19.46
C PHE A 124 11.29 16.51 18.99
N LEU A 125 10.97 15.94 17.82
CA LEU A 125 11.70 14.83 17.22
C LEU A 125 13.12 15.23 16.79
N LYS A 126 13.29 16.39 16.15
CA LYS A 126 14.59 16.92 15.74
C LYS A 126 15.52 17.13 16.94
N GLU A 127 15.00 17.69 18.02
CA GLU A 127 15.74 17.86 19.27
C GLU A 127 16.10 16.54 19.95
N SER A 128 15.38 15.45 19.67
CA SER A 128 15.67 14.13 20.22
C SER A 128 17.06 13.62 19.79
N LYS A 129 17.59 14.10 18.65
CA LYS A 129 18.92 13.71 18.12
C LYS A 129 20.07 13.88 19.12
N LYS A 130 19.92 14.75 20.13
CA LYS A 130 20.91 14.96 21.21
C LYS A 130 20.98 13.82 22.24
N PHE A 131 20.03 12.88 22.22
CA PHE A 131 19.97 11.76 23.16
C PHE A 131 20.48 10.44 22.56
N GLY A 132 20.71 9.46 23.44
CA GLY A 132 21.12 8.10 23.04
C GLY A 132 20.07 7.37 22.18
N ALA A 133 20.51 6.33 21.47
CA ALA A 133 19.69 5.60 20.49
C ALA A 133 18.36 5.08 21.05
N GLN A 134 18.36 4.50 22.26
CA GLN A 134 17.15 3.97 22.89
C GLN A 134 16.12 5.07 23.18
N ARG A 135 16.55 6.23 23.71
CA ARG A 135 15.67 7.36 23.97
C ARG A 135 15.13 7.96 22.67
N ARG A 136 15.98 8.10 21.66
CA ARG A 136 15.57 8.57 20.32
C ARG A 136 14.48 7.69 19.71
N ALA A 137 14.66 6.37 19.76
CA ALA A 137 13.66 5.42 19.25
C ALA A 137 12.32 5.55 20.01
N SER A 138 12.37 5.69 21.33
CA SER A 138 11.15 5.80 22.14
C SER A 138 10.43 7.14 21.96
N GLU A 139 11.16 8.25 21.86
CA GLU A 139 10.57 9.57 21.56
C GLU A 139 10.02 9.62 20.13
N ALA A 140 10.70 8.99 19.15
CA ALA A 140 10.19 8.85 17.79
C ALA A 140 8.88 8.06 17.72
N LYS A 141 8.77 6.95 18.48
CA LYS A 141 7.52 6.20 18.58
C LYS A 141 6.40 7.04 19.19
N ALA A 142 6.67 7.79 20.25
CA ALA A 142 5.67 8.68 20.86
C ALA A 142 5.17 9.76 19.89
N VAL A 143 6.07 10.36 19.09
CA VAL A 143 5.69 11.31 18.03
C VAL A 143 4.84 10.65 16.96
N SER A 144 5.21 9.44 16.50
CA SER A 144 4.42 8.67 15.53
C SER A 144 2.99 8.45 16.02
N ILE A 145 2.84 7.98 17.26
CA ILE A 145 1.55 7.76 17.91
C ILE A 145 0.75 9.07 18.04
N SER A 146 1.43 10.16 18.40
CA SER A 146 0.79 11.48 18.49
C SER A 146 0.27 11.97 17.14
N LEU A 147 1.01 11.73 16.04
CA LEU A 147 0.56 12.07 14.69
C LEU A 147 -0.66 11.25 14.28
N GLU A 148 -0.72 9.96 14.61
CA GLU A 148 -1.91 9.15 14.37
C GLU A 148 -3.11 9.66 15.17
N ASN A 149 -2.91 10.03 16.43
CA ASN A 149 -3.95 10.64 17.27
C ASN A 149 -4.43 11.98 16.69
N LEU A 150 -3.51 12.81 16.18
CA LEU A 150 -3.83 14.07 15.50
C LEU A 150 -4.66 13.82 14.24
N SER A 151 -4.30 12.78 13.49
CA SER A 151 -5.01 12.38 12.27
C SER A 151 -6.46 12.01 12.57
N ARG A 152 -6.68 11.17 13.58
CA ARG A 152 -8.03 10.78 14.03
C ARG A 152 -8.81 11.98 14.56
N ASN A 153 -8.17 12.90 15.29
CA ASN A 153 -8.80 14.12 15.80
C ASN A 153 -9.22 15.08 14.66
N MET A 154 -8.44 15.14 13.59
CA MET A 154 -8.78 15.85 12.36
C MET A 154 -9.89 15.17 11.55
N GLY A 155 -10.19 13.90 11.84
CA GLY A 155 -11.19 13.10 11.12
C GLY A 155 -10.63 12.44 9.85
N TYR A 156 -9.31 12.36 9.68
CA TYR A 156 -8.71 11.59 8.59
C TYR A 156 -8.74 10.09 8.93
N SER A 157 -9.01 9.27 7.91
CA SER A 157 -8.96 7.80 8.03
C SER A 157 -7.53 7.26 8.18
N ASP A 158 -6.51 8.00 7.72
CA ASP A 158 -5.11 7.58 7.72
C ASP A 158 -4.17 8.76 8.04
N VAL A 159 -3.16 8.50 8.87
CA VAL A 159 -2.15 9.49 9.30
C VAL A 159 -1.36 10.08 8.13
N THR A 160 -1.20 9.32 7.06
CA THR A 160 -0.51 9.74 5.84
C THR A 160 -1.25 10.90 5.18
N ARG A 161 -2.59 10.93 5.17
CA ARG A 161 -3.37 12.07 4.63
C ARG A 161 -3.11 13.35 5.42
N LEU A 162 -3.10 13.26 6.76
CA LEU A 162 -2.69 14.38 7.61
C LEU A 162 -1.28 14.84 7.22
N ILE A 163 -0.32 13.91 7.21
CA ILE A 163 1.08 14.22 6.95
C ILE A 163 1.26 14.85 5.57
N TRP A 164 0.58 14.36 4.53
CA TRP A 164 0.61 14.98 3.21
C TRP A 164 0.12 16.43 3.24
N ASN A 165 -1.01 16.70 3.90
CA ASN A 165 -1.52 18.07 3.99
C ASN A 165 -0.53 18.98 4.71
N MET A 166 0.12 18.49 5.78
CA MET A 166 1.13 19.26 6.51
C MET A 166 2.40 19.47 5.66
N GLU A 167 2.96 18.41 5.08
CA GLU A 167 4.17 18.47 4.25
C GLU A 167 3.95 19.32 2.99
N THR A 168 2.75 19.28 2.41
CA THR A 168 2.37 20.12 1.26
C THR A 168 2.29 21.59 1.66
N ALA A 169 1.76 21.90 2.85
CA ALA A 169 1.80 23.26 3.37
C ALA A 169 3.24 23.77 3.60
N LEU A 170 4.16 22.87 3.96
CA LEU A 170 5.58 23.18 4.23
C LEU A 170 6.47 23.16 2.99
N ILE A 171 5.96 22.76 1.82
CA ILE A 171 6.80 22.61 0.61
C ILE A 171 7.49 23.91 0.19
N ASN A 172 6.85 25.05 0.45
CA ASN A 172 7.42 26.36 0.16
C ASN A 172 8.72 26.62 0.93
N GLU A 173 8.85 26.09 2.14
CA GLU A 173 10.07 26.18 2.96
C GLU A 173 11.20 25.34 2.37
N MET A 174 10.88 24.30 1.59
CA MET A 174 11.88 23.40 0.98
C MET A 174 12.35 23.85 -0.41
N LYS A 175 11.77 24.92 -0.98
CA LYS A 175 12.06 25.37 -2.36
C LYS A 175 13.54 25.69 -2.61
N GLU A 176 14.27 26.13 -1.59
CA GLU A 176 15.70 26.44 -1.70
C GLU A 176 16.58 25.21 -2.01
N TYR A 177 16.10 24.00 -1.72
CA TYR A 177 16.84 22.76 -1.99
C TYR A 177 16.60 22.22 -3.40
N PHE A 178 15.61 22.73 -4.13
CA PHE A 178 15.29 22.33 -5.50
C PHE A 178 16.00 23.16 -6.56
N VAL A 179 16.75 24.18 -6.15
CA VAL A 179 17.52 25.06 -7.04
C VAL A 179 19.02 24.82 -6.80
N PRO A 180 19.85 24.80 -7.86
CA PRO A 180 21.30 24.69 -7.72
C PRO A 180 21.88 25.67 -6.70
N LYS A 181 22.50 25.14 -5.64
CA LYS A 181 23.29 25.92 -4.70
C LYS A 181 24.77 25.60 -4.85
N LYS A 182 25.56 26.63 -5.13
CA LYS A 182 27.00 26.51 -5.31
C LYS A 182 27.72 26.36 -3.97
N LEU A 183 28.47 25.27 -3.82
CA LEU A 183 29.41 25.01 -2.74
C LEU A 183 30.80 24.76 -3.36
N ASP A 184 31.74 25.68 -3.13
CA ASP A 184 33.01 25.74 -3.86
C ASP A 184 32.80 25.75 -5.39
N ASP A 185 33.17 24.67 -6.08
CA ASP A 185 33.05 24.46 -7.52
C ASP A 185 31.98 23.41 -7.89
N VAL A 186 31.12 23.03 -6.94
CA VAL A 186 30.05 22.05 -7.12
C VAL A 186 28.70 22.66 -6.81
N ASP A 187 27.77 22.56 -7.76
CA ASP A 187 26.36 22.86 -7.55
C ASP A 187 25.66 21.65 -6.94
N VAL A 188 24.87 21.87 -5.89
CA VAL A 188 24.17 20.83 -5.16
C VAL A 188 22.69 21.18 -5.05
N TYR A 189 21.82 20.25 -5.42
CA TYR A 189 20.36 20.41 -5.36
C TYR A 189 19.64 19.06 -5.39
N ILE A 190 18.35 19.05 -5.07
CA ILE A 190 17.47 17.89 -5.19
C ILE A 190 16.68 18.00 -6.49
N LYS A 191 16.73 16.95 -7.31
CA LYS A 191 15.86 16.77 -8.47
C LYS A 191 14.77 15.77 -8.11
N ILE A 192 13.54 16.02 -8.55
CA ILE A 192 12.43 15.08 -8.47
C ILE A 192 12.03 14.70 -9.89
N ASP A 193 11.93 13.42 -10.19
CA ASP A 193 11.61 12.91 -11.52
C ASP A 193 10.10 12.87 -11.81
N GLU A 194 9.73 12.43 -13.02
CA GLU A 194 8.34 12.31 -13.47
C GLU A 194 7.53 11.22 -12.74
N LEU A 195 8.19 10.41 -11.89
CA LEU A 195 7.56 9.42 -11.03
C LEU A 195 7.47 9.91 -9.57
N GLY A 196 8.02 11.07 -9.25
CA GLY A 196 8.04 11.63 -7.89
C GLY A 196 9.21 11.12 -7.05
N GLN A 197 10.19 10.43 -7.64
CA GLN A 197 11.40 9.98 -6.95
C GLN A 197 12.41 11.12 -6.88
N SER A 198 12.97 11.34 -5.69
CA SER A 198 14.00 12.35 -5.46
C SER A 198 15.40 11.78 -5.67
N GLU A 199 16.33 12.63 -6.08
CA GLU A 199 17.78 12.36 -6.14
C GLU A 199 18.55 13.64 -5.77
N ILE A 200 19.68 13.49 -5.07
CA ILE A 200 20.61 14.61 -4.85
C ILE A 200 21.57 14.67 -6.02
N ILE A 201 21.54 15.77 -6.75
CA ILE A 201 22.43 16.04 -7.87
C ILE A 201 23.65 16.82 -7.36
N TYR A 202 24.83 16.38 -7.80
CA TYR A 202 26.09 17.08 -7.63
C TYR A 202 26.64 17.40 -9.01
N GLU A 203 26.77 18.67 -9.36
CA GLU A 203 27.21 19.08 -10.69
C GLU A 203 28.47 19.94 -10.60
N LYS A 204 29.46 19.67 -11.46
CA LYS A 204 30.67 20.47 -11.57
C LYS A 204 30.91 20.83 -13.03
N ALA A 205 30.90 22.13 -13.33
CA ALA A 205 31.13 22.67 -14.67
C ALA A 205 30.25 22.02 -15.76
N GLY A 206 28.95 21.85 -15.51
CA GLY A 206 28.03 21.27 -16.48
C GLY A 206 27.93 19.73 -16.46
N LYS A 207 28.68 19.04 -15.58
CA LYS A 207 28.74 17.57 -15.54
C LYS A 207 28.34 17.03 -14.18
N GLU A 208 27.41 16.08 -14.19
CA GLU A 208 26.97 15.35 -13.00
C GLU A 208 28.09 14.45 -12.46
N LEU A 209 28.30 14.52 -11.15
CA LEU A 209 29.27 13.74 -10.40
C LEU A 209 28.59 12.52 -9.79
N LYS A 210 29.25 11.36 -9.84
CA LYS A 210 28.77 10.12 -9.20
C LYS A 210 28.72 10.20 -7.67
N SER A 211 29.45 11.13 -7.05
CA SER A 211 29.51 11.26 -5.60
C SER A 211 29.95 12.65 -5.15
N LEU A 212 29.55 13.00 -3.93
CA LEU A 212 29.94 14.25 -3.27
C LEU A 212 31.46 14.28 -3.01
N PRO A 213 32.18 15.36 -3.36
CA PRO A 213 33.59 15.54 -3.01
C PRO A 213 33.84 15.47 -1.49
N THR A 214 34.94 14.83 -1.09
CA THR A 214 35.27 14.57 0.32
C THR A 214 35.34 15.84 1.18
N LYS A 215 35.78 16.97 0.60
CA LYS A 215 35.89 18.27 1.31
C LYS A 215 34.54 18.81 1.77
N LEU A 216 33.47 18.55 1.02
CA LEU A 216 32.12 19.05 1.29
C LEU A 216 31.32 18.16 2.25
N LYS A 217 31.84 16.98 2.64
CA LYS A 217 31.09 16.02 3.46
C LYS A 217 30.65 16.55 4.83
N LYS A 218 31.37 17.52 5.39
CA LYS A 218 31.10 18.13 6.71
C LYS A 218 30.40 19.50 6.61
N ASP A 219 30.05 19.93 5.40
CA ASP A 219 29.33 21.18 5.22
C ASP A 219 27.91 21.08 5.81
N LYS A 220 27.48 22.12 6.52
CA LYS A 220 26.18 22.13 7.20
C LYS A 220 25.01 22.03 6.21
N TYR A 221 25.12 22.69 5.06
CA TYR A 221 24.09 22.60 4.03
C TYR A 221 23.99 21.18 3.45
N ILE A 222 25.11 20.45 3.36
CA ILE A 222 25.11 19.04 2.93
C ILE A 222 24.39 18.15 3.95
N GLU A 223 24.49 18.44 5.25
CA GLU A 223 23.73 17.73 6.28
C GLU A 223 22.24 18.01 6.14
N ASP A 224 21.86 19.29 6.01
CA ASP A 224 20.47 19.73 5.88
C ASP A 224 19.80 19.16 4.61
N ILE A 225 20.45 19.26 3.44
CA ILE A 225 19.88 18.73 2.18
C ILE A 225 19.73 17.21 2.19
N LYS A 226 20.61 16.48 2.88
CA LYS A 226 20.47 15.02 3.05
C LYS A 226 19.28 14.67 3.92
N GLU A 227 18.99 15.46 4.94
CA GLU A 227 17.79 15.30 5.76
C GLU A 227 16.53 15.57 4.95
N VAL A 228 16.50 16.65 4.16
CA VAL A 228 15.39 16.96 3.25
C VAL A 228 15.19 15.82 2.24
N TYR A 229 16.27 15.37 1.58
CA TYR A 229 16.23 14.25 0.63
C TYR A 229 15.67 12.97 1.26
N LYS A 230 16.11 12.62 2.47
CA LYS A 230 15.61 11.47 3.20
C LYS A 230 14.10 11.58 3.46
N ASN A 231 13.63 12.75 3.88
CA ASN A 231 12.21 13.00 4.13
C ASN A 231 11.38 12.86 2.84
N LEU A 232 11.84 13.41 1.71
CA LEU A 232 11.18 13.27 0.41
C LEU A 232 11.12 11.81 -0.06
N LYS A 233 12.18 11.03 0.16
CA LYS A 233 12.21 9.59 -0.18
C LYS A 233 11.22 8.78 0.68
N GLU A 234 11.14 9.11 1.97
CA GLU A 234 10.18 8.49 2.89
C GLU A 234 8.74 8.93 2.57
N GLN A 235 8.53 10.18 2.16
CA GLN A 235 7.26 10.70 1.64
C GLN A 235 6.85 9.91 0.39
N TYR A 236 7.70 9.76 -0.62
CA TYR A 236 7.40 8.96 -1.82
C TYR A 236 6.95 7.53 -1.46
N ARG A 237 7.74 6.82 -0.64
CA ARG A 237 7.46 5.43 -0.26
C ARG A 237 6.12 5.29 0.45
N ARG A 238 5.85 6.14 1.44
CA ARG A 238 4.57 6.15 2.18
C ARG A 238 3.42 6.52 1.26
N SER A 239 3.63 7.50 0.38
CA SER A 239 2.57 8.01 -0.48
C SER A 239 2.10 6.98 -1.48
N ARG A 240 3.06 6.32 -2.14
CA ARG A 240 2.79 5.20 -3.06
C ARG A 240 1.95 4.11 -2.41
N LYS A 241 2.36 3.66 -1.21
CA LYS A 241 1.65 2.61 -0.47
C LYS A 241 0.23 3.04 -0.11
N MET A 242 0.05 4.24 0.44
CA MET A 242 -1.27 4.72 0.85
C MET A 242 -2.21 4.93 -0.35
N LEU A 243 -1.70 5.39 -1.50
CA LEU A 243 -2.51 5.52 -2.72
C LEU A 243 -2.94 4.16 -3.27
N GLU A 244 -2.10 3.12 -3.15
CA GLU A 244 -2.49 1.75 -3.48
C GLU A 244 -3.59 1.25 -2.53
N GLU A 245 -3.40 1.37 -1.21
CA GLU A 245 -4.41 1.00 -0.21
C GLU A 245 -5.72 1.79 -0.40
N ALA A 246 -5.63 3.08 -0.77
CA ALA A 246 -6.80 3.90 -1.06
C ALA A 246 -7.59 3.40 -2.28
N MET A 247 -6.91 2.85 -3.29
CA MET A 247 -7.55 2.21 -4.43
C MET A 247 -8.22 0.88 -4.00
N GLU A 248 -7.53 0.06 -3.21
CA GLU A 248 -8.06 -1.22 -2.67
C GLU A 248 -9.32 -0.99 -1.83
N ASP A 249 -9.32 0.05 -1.01
CA ASP A 249 -10.44 0.36 -0.08
C ASP A 249 -11.54 1.22 -0.75
N GLY A 250 -11.34 1.66 -2.00
CA GLY A 250 -12.23 2.60 -2.67
C GLY A 250 -12.41 3.90 -1.86
N THR A 251 -11.31 4.41 -1.33
CA THR A 251 -11.32 5.61 -0.48
C THR A 251 -11.55 6.85 -1.33
N GLU A 252 -12.48 7.69 -0.90
CA GLU A 252 -12.82 8.94 -1.56
C GLU A 252 -11.95 10.09 -1.06
N PHE A 253 -11.71 11.04 -1.96
CA PHE A 253 -10.98 12.28 -1.77
C PHE A 253 -11.83 13.40 -2.36
N TYR A 254 -11.91 14.53 -1.67
CA TYR A 254 -12.53 15.72 -2.23
C TYR A 254 -11.64 16.33 -3.32
N GLY A 255 -12.25 17.02 -4.29
CA GLY A 255 -11.52 17.71 -5.36
C GLY A 255 -10.49 18.71 -4.84
N TYR A 256 -10.80 19.43 -3.76
CA TYR A 256 -9.83 20.33 -3.13
C TYR A 256 -8.62 19.60 -2.52
N GLU A 257 -8.80 18.36 -2.04
CA GLU A 257 -7.69 17.56 -1.51
C GLU A 257 -6.75 17.16 -2.65
N ILE A 258 -7.31 16.67 -3.76
CA ILE A 258 -6.52 16.32 -4.95
C ILE A 258 -5.77 17.56 -5.46
N GLU A 259 -6.42 18.72 -5.55
CA GLU A 259 -5.78 19.96 -5.97
C GLU A 259 -4.63 20.38 -5.05
N ASN A 260 -4.83 20.29 -3.73
CA ASN A 260 -3.78 20.58 -2.78
C ASN A 260 -2.58 19.64 -3.00
N LEU A 261 -2.82 18.33 -3.11
CA LEU A 261 -1.77 17.33 -3.33
C LEU A 261 -1.06 17.48 -4.69
N MET A 262 -1.73 18.02 -5.70
CA MET A 262 -1.13 18.33 -7.00
C MET A 262 -0.10 19.46 -6.95
N THR A 263 -0.03 20.23 -5.85
CA THR A 263 1.04 21.21 -5.60
C THR A 263 2.30 20.60 -5.00
N ASN A 264 2.22 19.36 -4.51
CA ASN A 264 3.34 18.66 -3.91
C ASN A 264 4.18 17.96 -4.99
N PRO A 265 5.49 18.26 -5.12
CA PRO A 265 6.32 17.76 -6.21
C PRO A 265 6.59 16.25 -6.13
N VAL A 266 6.44 15.62 -4.95
CA VAL A 266 6.60 14.17 -4.77
C VAL A 266 5.30 13.43 -5.07
N ILE A 267 4.16 13.99 -4.66
CA ILE A 267 2.85 13.31 -4.76
C ILE A 267 2.18 13.55 -6.12
N ALA A 268 2.28 14.76 -6.66
CA ALA A 268 1.63 15.12 -7.92
C ALA A 268 2.03 14.21 -9.10
N PRO A 269 3.31 13.83 -9.29
CA PRO A 269 3.68 12.90 -10.36
C PRO A 269 3.01 11.52 -10.21
N ILE A 270 2.89 11.03 -8.98
CA ILE A 270 2.19 9.77 -8.67
C ILE A 270 0.72 9.90 -9.08
N LEU A 271 0.02 10.96 -8.64
CA LEU A 271 -1.41 11.16 -8.96
C LEU A 271 -1.65 11.31 -10.47
N LYS A 272 -0.78 12.02 -11.20
CA LYS A 272 -0.90 12.22 -12.66
C LYS A 272 -0.88 10.92 -13.46
N SER A 273 -0.22 9.89 -12.95
CA SER A 273 -0.11 8.57 -13.58
C SER A 273 -1.28 7.62 -13.28
N LEU A 274 -2.16 8.00 -12.36
CA LEU A 274 -3.29 7.19 -11.92
C LEU A 274 -4.59 7.58 -12.63
N VAL A 275 -5.45 6.60 -12.84
CA VAL A 275 -6.82 6.81 -13.30
C VAL A 275 -7.72 7.05 -12.09
N PHE A 276 -8.55 8.08 -12.14
CA PHE A 276 -9.55 8.38 -11.12
C PHE A 276 -10.95 8.06 -11.65
N LYS A 277 -11.86 7.79 -10.71
CA LYS A 277 -13.30 7.69 -10.91
C LYS A 277 -14.00 8.82 -10.16
N MET A 278 -14.90 9.50 -10.86
CA MET A 278 -15.86 10.47 -10.30
C MET A 278 -17.23 10.17 -10.91
N ASP A 279 -18.17 9.73 -10.08
CA ASP A 279 -19.44 9.15 -10.50
C ASP A 279 -19.23 8.01 -11.53
N LYS A 280 -19.71 8.21 -12.76
CA LYS A 280 -19.57 7.29 -13.91
C LYS A 280 -18.39 7.64 -14.82
N ASN A 281 -17.63 8.69 -14.50
CA ASN A 281 -16.55 9.18 -15.35
C ASN A 281 -15.21 8.65 -14.85
N LEU A 282 -14.44 8.09 -15.78
CA LEU A 282 -13.06 7.68 -15.57
C LEU A 282 -12.13 8.65 -16.29
N GLY A 283 -10.95 8.89 -15.74
CA GLY A 283 -9.95 9.73 -16.41
C GLY A 283 -8.70 10.01 -15.58
N TYR A 284 -7.68 10.52 -16.25
CA TYR A 284 -6.51 11.10 -15.60
C TYR A 284 -6.84 12.49 -15.07
N TYR A 285 -6.33 12.83 -13.89
CA TYR A 285 -6.53 14.13 -13.30
C TYR A 285 -5.56 15.16 -13.91
N GLU A 286 -6.08 16.22 -14.53
CA GLU A 286 -5.30 17.29 -15.14
C GLU A 286 -6.09 18.60 -15.11
N ASP A 287 -5.52 19.65 -14.50
CA ASP A 287 -6.08 21.02 -14.46
C ASP A 287 -7.57 21.09 -14.07
N LYS A 288 -7.93 20.57 -12.89
CA LYS A 288 -9.32 20.47 -12.41
C LYS A 288 -10.25 19.70 -13.33
N LYS A 289 -9.73 18.76 -14.11
CA LYS A 289 -10.54 17.92 -15.01
C LYS A 289 -10.11 16.46 -14.95
N LEU A 290 -11.07 15.57 -15.12
CA LEU A 290 -10.82 14.18 -15.48
C LEU A 290 -10.86 14.04 -16.99
N LYS A 291 -9.73 13.68 -17.60
CA LYS A 291 -9.61 13.43 -19.04
C LYS A 291 -9.63 11.92 -19.32
N SER A 292 -10.63 11.46 -20.07
CA SER A 292 -10.73 10.07 -20.50
C SER A 292 -9.91 9.79 -21.75
N THR A 293 -9.63 8.51 -22.02
CA THR A 293 -8.96 8.05 -23.25
C THR A 293 -9.78 8.34 -24.52
N LYS A 294 -11.09 8.55 -24.39
CA LYS A 294 -12.00 8.95 -25.48
C LYS A 294 -12.09 10.46 -25.67
N LYS A 295 -11.14 11.23 -25.13
CA LYS A 295 -11.10 12.71 -25.17
C LYS A 295 -12.30 13.42 -24.53
N LYS A 296 -13.12 12.71 -23.73
CA LYS A 296 -14.13 13.34 -22.88
C LYS A 296 -13.42 13.96 -21.68
N SER A 297 -13.81 15.17 -21.31
CA SER A 297 -13.27 15.86 -20.14
C SER A 297 -14.41 16.31 -19.23
N VAL A 298 -14.29 16.04 -17.93
CA VAL A 298 -15.29 16.43 -16.93
C VAL A 298 -14.63 17.27 -15.85
N ALA A 299 -15.23 18.41 -15.52
CA ALA A 299 -14.71 19.32 -14.49
C ALA A 299 -14.83 18.71 -13.10
N VAL A 300 -13.77 18.86 -12.31
CA VAL A 300 -13.69 18.50 -10.90
C VAL A 300 -13.88 19.76 -10.08
N LYS A 301 -14.93 19.79 -9.26
CA LYS A 301 -15.18 20.87 -8.30
C LYS A 301 -14.52 20.54 -6.97
N ASP A 302 -14.35 21.54 -6.12
CA ASP A 302 -13.74 21.37 -4.79
C ASP A 302 -14.48 20.33 -3.94
N ASP A 303 -15.82 20.26 -4.03
CA ASP A 303 -16.69 19.32 -3.33
C ASP A 303 -16.92 17.99 -4.06
N SER A 304 -16.33 17.79 -5.24
CA SER A 304 -16.44 16.53 -5.99
C SER A 304 -15.73 15.41 -5.26
N LEU A 305 -16.33 14.22 -5.20
CA LEU A 305 -15.73 13.03 -4.62
C LEU A 305 -15.06 12.20 -5.72
N LEU A 306 -13.75 12.01 -5.57
CA LEU A 306 -12.94 11.20 -6.45
C LEU A 306 -12.40 10.01 -5.68
N LYS A 307 -12.32 8.85 -6.33
CA LYS A 307 -11.50 7.73 -5.86
C LYS A 307 -10.50 7.34 -6.94
N ILE A 308 -9.38 6.74 -6.54
CA ILE A 308 -8.50 6.09 -7.50
C ILE A 308 -9.28 4.90 -8.07
N ALA A 309 -9.42 4.84 -9.38
CA ALA A 309 -10.22 3.81 -10.03
C ALA A 309 -9.59 2.43 -9.79
N HIS A 310 -10.40 1.47 -9.35
CA HIS A 310 -9.98 0.08 -9.28
C HIS A 310 -10.07 -0.58 -10.69
N CYS A 311 -9.34 -1.67 -10.96
CA CYS A 311 -9.50 -2.39 -12.24
C CYS A 311 -10.94 -2.88 -12.46
N PHE A 312 -11.65 -3.19 -11.38
CA PHE A 312 -13.09 -3.47 -11.39
C PHE A 312 -13.92 -2.30 -11.94
N ASP A 313 -13.64 -1.05 -11.53
CA ASP A 313 -14.35 0.12 -12.05
C ASP A 313 -14.14 0.29 -13.57
N LEU A 314 -12.94 -0.04 -14.06
CA LEU A 314 -12.60 -0.03 -15.48
C LEU A 314 -13.32 -1.15 -16.24
N PHE A 315 -13.36 -2.35 -15.66
CA PHE A 315 -14.06 -3.50 -16.20
C PHE A 315 -15.57 -3.22 -16.33
N GLU A 316 -16.22 -2.75 -15.26
CA GLU A 316 -17.65 -2.41 -15.27
C GLU A 316 -17.99 -1.32 -16.29
N SER A 317 -17.09 -0.38 -16.53
CA SER A 317 -17.31 0.69 -17.51
C SER A 317 -17.21 0.23 -18.97
N GLY A 318 -16.61 -0.93 -19.24
CA GLY A 318 -16.26 -1.39 -20.58
C GLY A 318 -15.03 -0.70 -21.20
N ASP A 319 -14.38 0.22 -20.48
CA ASP A 319 -13.25 1.01 -20.99
C ASP A 319 -11.87 0.45 -20.61
N TRP A 320 -11.80 -0.70 -19.92
CA TRP A 320 -10.56 -1.26 -19.40
C TRP A 320 -9.45 -1.42 -20.46
N ALA A 321 -9.77 -2.06 -21.59
CA ALA A 321 -8.83 -2.23 -22.69
C ALA A 321 -8.36 -0.89 -23.30
N SER A 322 -9.21 0.14 -23.28
CA SER A 322 -8.85 1.48 -23.79
C SER A 322 -7.82 2.16 -22.89
N TYR A 323 -7.95 2.03 -21.57
CA TYR A 323 -6.95 2.52 -20.62
C TYR A 323 -5.64 1.71 -20.68
N GLN A 324 -5.72 0.38 -20.81
CA GLN A 324 -4.53 -0.46 -21.00
C GLN A 324 -3.76 -0.01 -22.25
N LYS A 325 -4.46 0.22 -23.37
CA LYS A 325 -3.85 0.71 -24.62
C LYS A 325 -3.22 2.09 -24.44
N ASP A 326 -3.94 3.04 -23.86
CA ASP A 326 -3.46 4.41 -23.69
C ASP A 326 -2.19 4.49 -22.81
N ILE A 327 -2.11 3.67 -21.75
CA ILE A 327 -0.91 3.57 -20.91
C ILE A 327 0.30 3.11 -21.72
N PHE A 328 0.13 2.10 -22.58
CA PHE A 328 1.20 1.62 -23.43
C PHE A 328 1.59 2.61 -24.53
N ASP A 329 0.61 3.23 -25.19
CA ASP A 329 0.86 4.21 -26.25
C ASP A 329 1.66 5.42 -25.74
N ARG A 330 1.48 5.80 -24.48
CA ARG A 330 2.20 6.89 -23.82
C ARG A 330 3.45 6.45 -23.06
N GLU A 331 3.75 5.15 -23.06
CA GLU A 331 4.79 4.55 -22.21
C GLU A 331 4.69 4.99 -20.73
N LEU A 332 3.46 5.18 -20.24
CA LEU A 332 3.18 5.66 -18.90
C LEU A 332 3.44 4.55 -17.88
N LYS A 333 4.24 4.83 -16.84
CA LYS A 333 4.46 3.89 -15.73
C LYS A 333 3.60 4.25 -14.54
N GLN A 334 2.73 3.33 -14.14
CA GLN A 334 1.93 3.47 -12.93
C GLN A 334 2.76 3.14 -11.68
N PRO A 335 2.52 3.83 -10.56
CA PRO A 335 3.27 3.61 -9.33
C PRO A 335 3.07 2.20 -8.77
N PHE A 336 1.91 1.60 -8.99
CA PHE A 336 1.55 0.24 -8.57
C PHE A 336 0.63 -0.39 -9.62
N LYS A 337 0.35 -1.69 -9.50
CA LYS A 337 -0.63 -2.37 -10.37
C LYS A 337 -2.04 -1.80 -10.14
N GLN A 338 -2.47 -0.88 -11.01
CA GLN A 338 -3.83 -0.35 -11.08
C GLN A 338 -4.58 -0.90 -12.31
N VAL A 339 -4.25 -0.41 -13.52
CA VAL A 339 -4.95 -0.80 -14.75
C VAL A 339 -4.56 -2.22 -15.18
N PHE A 340 -3.39 -2.69 -14.76
CA PHE A 340 -2.93 -4.07 -14.95
C PHE A 340 -2.98 -4.84 -13.62
N ARG A 341 -4.02 -4.62 -12.83
CA ARG A 341 -4.30 -5.40 -11.61
C ARG A 341 -5.17 -6.61 -11.94
N GLU A 342 -4.85 -7.74 -11.34
CA GLU A 342 -5.61 -8.99 -11.44
C GLU A 342 -7.04 -8.79 -10.89
N LEU A 343 -8.04 -9.18 -11.67
CA LEU A 343 -9.46 -9.00 -11.33
C LEU A 343 -10.12 -10.36 -11.06
N TYR A 344 -10.84 -10.48 -9.95
CA TYR A 344 -11.56 -11.69 -9.57
C TYR A 344 -13.05 -11.38 -9.42
N VAL A 345 -13.85 -11.91 -10.34
CA VAL A 345 -15.31 -11.82 -10.29
C VAL A 345 -15.89 -13.04 -9.57
N LYS A 346 -17.09 -12.89 -9.01
CA LYS A 346 -17.85 -14.00 -8.43
C LYS A 346 -18.24 -14.99 -9.53
N THR A 347 -18.00 -16.27 -9.31
CA THR A 347 -18.32 -17.34 -10.28
C THR A 347 -19.75 -17.85 -10.09
N VAL A 348 -20.21 -18.66 -11.04
CA VAL A 348 -21.53 -19.32 -10.94
C VAL A 348 -21.58 -20.27 -9.75
N ASP A 349 -20.48 -20.95 -9.43
CA ASP A 349 -20.40 -21.90 -8.30
C ASP A 349 -20.48 -21.21 -6.94
N GLU A 350 -20.10 -19.93 -6.88
CA GLU A 350 -20.14 -19.10 -5.67
C GLU A 350 -21.50 -18.44 -5.44
N LYS A 351 -22.38 -18.44 -6.47
CA LYS A 351 -23.70 -17.82 -6.39
C LYS A 351 -24.60 -18.53 -5.37
N GLY A 352 -25.22 -17.76 -4.49
CA GLY A 352 -26.09 -18.28 -3.42
C GLY A 352 -25.34 -19.02 -2.31
N ARG A 353 -24.00 -19.01 -2.31
CA ARG A 353 -23.16 -19.63 -1.27
C ARG A 353 -22.71 -18.59 -0.25
N ASP A 354 -22.48 -19.02 0.97
CA ASP A 354 -21.84 -18.26 2.05
C ASP A 354 -20.31 -18.46 2.10
N LYS A 355 -19.79 -19.32 1.22
CA LYS A 355 -18.37 -19.67 1.15
C LYS A 355 -17.88 -19.93 -0.27
N SER A 356 -16.62 -19.58 -0.52
CA SER A 356 -15.92 -19.88 -1.77
C SER A 356 -14.91 -21.00 -1.54
N LEU A 357 -14.96 -22.00 -2.42
CA LEU A 357 -14.03 -23.14 -2.45
C LEU A 357 -12.93 -22.98 -3.51
N ARG A 358 -12.76 -21.76 -4.05
CA ARG A 358 -11.87 -21.49 -5.20
C ARG A 358 -10.43 -21.94 -4.99
N TYR A 359 -9.96 -21.92 -3.75
CA TYR A 359 -8.60 -22.29 -3.38
C TYR A 359 -8.55 -23.57 -2.53
N ALA A 360 -9.64 -24.33 -2.48
CA ALA A 360 -9.71 -25.58 -1.71
C ALA A 360 -8.66 -26.57 -2.20
N GLY A 361 -7.92 -27.19 -1.28
CA GLY A 361 -6.91 -28.21 -1.57
C GLY A 361 -5.50 -27.69 -1.79
N HIS A 362 -5.28 -26.37 -1.85
CA HIS A 362 -3.93 -25.82 -1.95
C HIS A 362 -3.20 -25.89 -0.59
N GLN A 363 -2.11 -26.65 -0.54
CA GLN A 363 -1.18 -26.67 0.59
C GLN A 363 -0.23 -25.47 0.55
N VAL A 364 -0.04 -24.81 1.69
CA VAL A 364 0.76 -23.58 1.78
C VAL A 364 1.71 -23.57 2.99
N GLN A 365 2.85 -22.91 2.83
CA GLN A 365 3.88 -22.74 3.86
C GLN A 365 3.43 -21.71 4.91
N PRO A 366 3.21 -22.10 6.19
CA PRO A 366 2.61 -21.22 7.19
C PRO A 366 3.33 -19.88 7.36
N THR A 367 4.65 -19.92 7.57
CA THR A 367 5.47 -18.72 7.82
C THR A 367 5.44 -17.74 6.65
N LYS A 368 5.47 -18.26 5.41
CA LYS A 368 5.46 -17.46 4.20
C LYS A 368 4.06 -16.87 3.96
N THR A 369 3.01 -17.66 4.15
CA THR A 369 1.60 -17.21 4.09
C THR A 369 1.35 -16.07 5.07
N VAL A 370 1.73 -16.25 6.34
CA VAL A 370 1.60 -15.21 7.36
C VAL A 370 2.36 -13.94 7.00
N ALA A 371 3.60 -14.07 6.52
CA ALA A 371 4.41 -12.92 6.13
C ALA A 371 3.77 -12.13 4.97
N LEU A 372 3.22 -12.82 3.95
CA LEU A 372 2.53 -12.19 2.83
C LEU A 372 1.26 -11.47 3.28
N LEU A 373 0.39 -12.17 4.03
CA LEU A 373 -0.92 -11.65 4.42
C LEU A 373 -0.82 -10.50 5.43
N LYS A 374 0.16 -10.51 6.35
CA LYS A 374 0.44 -9.38 7.24
C LYS A 374 0.71 -8.09 6.50
N THR A 375 1.41 -8.14 5.36
CA THR A 375 1.65 -6.94 4.54
C THR A 375 0.38 -6.40 3.87
N ARG A 376 -0.69 -7.19 3.85
CA ARG A 376 -2.00 -6.92 3.23
C ARG A 376 -3.12 -6.74 4.27
N ARG A 377 -2.75 -6.38 5.50
CA ARG A 377 -3.68 -6.03 6.60
C ARG A 377 -4.52 -7.21 7.12
N TRP A 378 -4.10 -8.44 6.84
CA TRP A 378 -4.65 -9.62 7.51
C TRP A 378 -4.05 -9.75 8.91
N ILE A 379 -4.91 -10.12 9.85
CA ILE A 379 -4.63 -10.35 11.26
C ILE A 379 -4.63 -11.84 11.50
N ILE A 380 -3.80 -12.25 12.44
CA ILE A 380 -3.74 -13.62 12.93
C ILE A 380 -4.61 -13.68 14.19
N ASP A 381 -5.75 -14.36 14.11
CA ASP A 381 -6.51 -14.74 15.29
C ASP A 381 -6.02 -16.13 15.75
N GLY A 382 -5.45 -16.19 16.96
CA GLY A 382 -4.88 -17.41 17.54
C GLY A 382 -5.90 -18.52 17.84
N GLN A 383 -7.21 -18.27 17.66
CA GLN A 383 -8.28 -19.25 17.84
C GLN A 383 -9.08 -19.51 16.55
N GLU A 384 -9.18 -18.53 15.66
CA GLU A 384 -10.13 -18.54 14.53
C GLU A 384 -9.45 -18.52 13.14
N GLY A 385 -8.11 -18.39 13.08
CA GLY A 385 -7.34 -18.41 11.84
C GLY A 385 -6.94 -17.03 11.33
N LEU A 386 -6.92 -16.86 10.00
CA LEU A 386 -6.50 -15.60 9.35
C LEU A 386 -7.73 -14.78 8.96
N GLU A 387 -7.78 -13.53 9.43
CA GLU A 387 -8.92 -12.64 9.20
C GLU A 387 -8.48 -11.27 8.64
N LYS A 388 -9.32 -10.62 7.84
CA LYS A 388 -9.15 -9.22 7.41
C LYS A 388 -10.43 -8.45 7.66
N VAL A 389 -10.32 -7.29 8.31
CA VAL A 389 -11.47 -6.48 8.71
C VAL A 389 -11.64 -5.28 7.77
N TYR A 390 -12.79 -5.20 7.12
CA TYR A 390 -13.23 -4.08 6.30
C TYR A 390 -14.20 -3.22 7.12
N TYR A 391 -13.66 -2.21 7.81
CA TYR A 391 -14.40 -1.40 8.79
C TYR A 391 -15.53 -0.59 8.17
N LYS A 392 -15.33 -0.05 6.97
CA LYS A 392 -16.30 0.78 6.24
C LYS A 392 -17.52 -0.05 5.82
N GLU A 393 -17.28 -1.25 5.31
CA GLU A 393 -18.31 -2.18 4.85
C GLU A 393 -18.91 -3.02 6.00
N ASN A 394 -18.31 -2.98 7.20
CA ASN A 394 -18.61 -3.86 8.33
C ASN A 394 -18.50 -5.35 7.97
N ILE A 395 -17.45 -5.72 7.26
CA ILE A 395 -17.20 -7.11 6.83
C ILE A 395 -15.92 -7.64 7.47
N ILE A 396 -15.93 -8.92 7.84
CA ILE A 396 -14.74 -9.70 8.17
C ILE A 396 -14.60 -10.78 7.10
N ALA A 397 -13.47 -10.82 6.41
CA ALA A 397 -13.10 -11.94 5.56
C ALA A 397 -12.26 -12.92 6.37
N LYS A 398 -12.54 -14.23 6.26
CA LYS A 398 -11.79 -15.28 6.94
C LYS A 398 -11.28 -16.33 5.95
N ILE A 399 -10.09 -16.85 6.21
CA ILE A 399 -9.50 -17.99 5.51
C ILE A 399 -9.48 -19.19 6.46
N TYR A 400 -10.12 -20.27 6.05
CA TYR A 400 -10.11 -21.55 6.74
C TYR A 400 -9.15 -22.53 6.06
N ALA A 401 -8.45 -23.32 6.87
CA ALA A 401 -7.53 -24.35 6.40
C ALA A 401 -7.59 -25.59 7.31
N LEU A 402 -7.37 -26.77 6.71
CA LEU A 402 -7.10 -28.02 7.43
C LEU A 402 -5.71 -27.93 8.07
N ALA A 403 -5.62 -28.30 9.35
CA ALA A 403 -4.48 -28.13 10.24
C ALA A 403 -4.20 -26.69 10.68
N ASP A 404 -3.78 -26.55 11.94
CA ASP A 404 -3.61 -25.26 12.60
C ASP A 404 -2.42 -24.47 12.01
N TRP A 405 -2.61 -23.17 11.78
CA TRP A 405 -1.56 -22.23 11.34
C TRP A 405 -0.36 -22.19 12.31
N PHE A 406 -0.54 -22.76 13.51
CA PHE A 406 0.37 -22.73 14.65
C PHE A 406 0.97 -24.09 15.01
N SER A 407 0.69 -25.16 14.26
CA SER A 407 1.46 -26.41 14.41
C SER A 407 2.93 -26.14 14.08
N PRO A 408 3.92 -26.70 14.83
CA PRO A 408 5.31 -26.67 14.40
C PRO A 408 5.38 -27.13 12.95
N ALA A 409 6.07 -26.35 12.10
CA ALA A 409 6.05 -26.45 10.63
C ALA A 409 6.48 -27.81 10.04
N ASP A 410 6.77 -28.79 10.89
CA ASP A 410 7.35 -30.08 10.58
C ASP A 410 6.36 -31.26 10.70
N ILE A 411 5.06 -31.04 10.96
CA ILE A 411 4.08 -32.13 11.12
C ILE A 411 3.06 -32.18 9.95
N GLU A 412 2.35 -31.08 9.65
CA GLU A 412 1.36 -31.05 8.57
C GLU A 412 1.19 -29.62 8.03
N ALA A 413 1.15 -29.50 6.71
CA ALA A 413 0.99 -28.23 6.02
C ALA A 413 -0.48 -27.78 5.98
N PRO A 414 -0.80 -26.51 6.32
CA PRO A 414 -2.14 -25.98 6.16
C PRO A 414 -2.63 -26.15 4.72
N THR A 415 -3.78 -26.80 4.58
CA THR A 415 -4.47 -26.94 3.29
C THR A 415 -5.66 -26.00 3.28
N LEU A 416 -5.67 -25.01 2.39
CA LEU A 416 -6.78 -24.08 2.26
C LEU A 416 -8.08 -24.84 1.99
N GLU A 417 -9.17 -24.47 2.66
CA GLU A 417 -10.49 -25.09 2.46
C GLU A 417 -11.48 -24.10 1.86
N GLU A 418 -11.69 -22.98 2.55
CA GLU A 418 -12.76 -22.06 2.20
C GLU A 418 -12.48 -20.63 2.64
N VAL A 419 -13.08 -19.71 1.88
CA VAL A 419 -13.08 -18.28 2.16
C VAL A 419 -14.51 -17.88 2.52
N GLN A 420 -14.69 -17.25 3.67
CA GLN A 420 -15.99 -16.82 4.16
C GLN A 420 -16.00 -15.34 4.52
N PHE A 421 -17.19 -14.75 4.51
CA PHE A 421 -17.42 -13.35 4.87
C PHE A 421 -18.47 -13.26 5.96
N PHE A 422 -18.25 -12.38 6.94
CA PHE A 422 -19.13 -12.20 8.08
C PHE A 422 -19.44 -10.73 8.31
N ASP A 423 -20.64 -10.44 8.81
CA ASP A 423 -20.96 -9.12 9.34
C ASP A 423 -20.16 -8.88 10.64
N ARG A 424 -19.37 -7.82 10.67
CA ARG A 424 -18.42 -7.52 11.76
C ARG A 424 -19.10 -7.33 13.13
N LYS A 425 -20.36 -6.90 13.15
CA LYS A 425 -21.09 -6.56 14.39
C LYS A 425 -21.88 -7.74 14.94
N THR A 426 -22.46 -8.54 14.06
CA THR A 426 -23.36 -9.65 14.41
C THR A 426 -22.69 -11.01 14.28
N PHE A 427 -21.52 -11.09 13.62
CA PHE A 427 -20.77 -12.30 13.33
C PHE A 427 -21.55 -13.33 12.51
N LYS A 428 -22.59 -12.89 11.79
CA LYS A 428 -23.38 -13.76 10.92
C LYS A 428 -22.70 -13.90 9.55
N PRO A 429 -22.70 -15.09 8.95
CA PRO A 429 -22.23 -15.28 7.58
C PRO A 429 -22.98 -14.39 6.59
N ILE A 430 -22.26 -13.90 5.57
CA ILE A 430 -22.77 -13.11 4.46
C ILE A 430 -22.70 -13.98 3.20
N LEU A 431 -23.81 -14.06 2.47
CA LEU A 431 -23.82 -14.68 1.13
C LEU A 431 -22.87 -13.93 0.19
N ILE A 432 -22.09 -14.65 -0.60
CA ILE A 432 -21.13 -14.08 -1.55
C ILE A 432 -21.78 -13.06 -2.48
N ASP A 433 -23.03 -13.27 -2.89
CA ASP A 433 -23.80 -12.31 -3.69
C ASP A 433 -23.83 -10.91 -3.08
N ASN A 434 -23.92 -10.84 -1.74
CA ASN A 434 -24.05 -9.60 -0.97
C ASN A 434 -22.72 -8.99 -0.55
N VAL A 435 -21.59 -9.66 -0.79
CA VAL A 435 -20.26 -9.09 -0.53
C VAL A 435 -19.95 -8.05 -1.62
N PRO A 436 -19.51 -6.82 -1.29
CA PRO A 436 -19.13 -5.84 -2.31
C PRO A 436 -18.03 -6.39 -3.23
N ASP A 437 -18.17 -6.17 -4.54
CA ASP A 437 -17.26 -6.78 -5.53
C ASP A 437 -15.81 -6.33 -5.35
N LEU A 438 -15.58 -5.09 -4.90
CA LEU A 438 -14.25 -4.59 -4.55
C LEU A 438 -13.62 -5.37 -3.39
N VAL A 439 -14.39 -5.67 -2.34
CA VAL A 439 -13.92 -6.48 -1.21
C VAL A 439 -13.63 -7.90 -1.68
N PHE A 440 -14.53 -8.48 -2.48
CA PHE A 440 -14.37 -9.83 -2.99
C PHE A 440 -13.12 -9.96 -3.85
N THR A 441 -12.91 -9.07 -4.83
CA THR A 441 -11.75 -9.17 -5.72
C THR A 441 -10.43 -9.02 -4.98
N GLU A 442 -10.36 -8.13 -3.99
CA GLU A 442 -9.14 -7.92 -3.20
C GLU A 442 -8.83 -9.08 -2.25
N VAL A 443 -9.85 -9.67 -1.62
CA VAL A 443 -9.68 -10.88 -0.81
C VAL A 443 -9.20 -12.05 -1.68
N MET A 444 -9.81 -12.26 -2.84
CA MET A 444 -9.41 -13.35 -3.73
C MET A 444 -8.00 -13.14 -4.27
N ARG A 445 -7.60 -11.89 -4.56
CA ARG A 445 -6.25 -11.54 -4.99
C ARG A 445 -5.21 -11.76 -3.89
N ASP A 446 -5.52 -11.43 -2.65
CA ASP A 446 -4.64 -11.68 -1.50
C ASP A 446 -4.35 -13.18 -1.33
N ILE A 447 -5.37 -14.02 -1.51
CA ILE A 447 -5.24 -15.47 -1.39
C ILE A 447 -4.54 -16.08 -2.61
N ASP A 448 -4.81 -15.57 -3.82
CA ASP A 448 -4.09 -16.02 -5.02
C ASP A 448 -2.58 -15.76 -4.92
N LEU A 449 -2.19 -14.62 -4.32
CA LEU A 449 -0.78 -14.37 -4.01
C LEU A 449 -0.20 -15.42 -3.06
N VAL A 450 -0.95 -15.82 -2.03
CA VAL A 450 -0.54 -16.87 -1.10
C VAL A 450 -0.39 -18.20 -1.84
N VAL A 451 -1.37 -18.60 -2.65
CA VAL A 451 -1.28 -19.83 -3.44
C VAL A 451 -0.07 -19.76 -4.36
N SER A 452 0.11 -18.68 -5.13
CA SER A 452 1.21 -18.56 -6.09
C SER A 452 2.60 -18.53 -5.46
N VAL A 453 2.76 -17.95 -4.27
CA VAL A 453 4.08 -17.69 -3.68
C VAL A 453 4.41 -18.65 -2.53
N ALA A 454 3.42 -19.12 -1.79
CA ALA A 454 3.61 -19.94 -0.59
C ALA A 454 3.20 -21.41 -0.76
N HIS A 455 2.92 -21.88 -1.97
CA HIS A 455 2.61 -23.30 -2.21
C HIS A 455 3.69 -24.26 -1.69
N ILE A 456 3.26 -25.47 -1.35
CA ILE A 456 4.13 -26.58 -0.96
C ILE A 456 4.20 -27.59 -2.11
N GLY A 457 5.43 -27.80 -2.59
CA GLY A 457 5.74 -28.64 -3.75
C GLY A 457 6.77 -27.95 -4.65
N ASP A 458 7.64 -28.73 -5.29
CA ASP A 458 8.65 -28.22 -6.24
C ASP A 458 8.05 -27.82 -7.61
N VAL A 459 6.73 -27.94 -7.76
CA VAL A 459 5.97 -27.53 -8.94
C VAL A 459 5.18 -26.28 -8.60
N ASP A 460 5.43 -25.19 -9.33
CA ASP A 460 4.63 -23.96 -9.21
C ASP A 460 3.15 -24.30 -9.46
N PRO A 461 2.22 -23.89 -8.58
CA PRO A 461 0.81 -24.08 -8.85
C PRO A 461 0.43 -23.31 -10.12
N GLU A 462 -0.58 -23.79 -10.84
CA GLU A 462 -1.06 -23.12 -12.04
C GLU A 462 -1.46 -21.68 -11.70
N ALA A 463 -0.94 -20.72 -12.46
CA ALA A 463 -1.28 -19.31 -12.25
C ALA A 463 -2.77 -19.10 -12.48
N SER A 464 -3.40 -18.24 -11.67
CA SER A 464 -4.81 -17.92 -11.85
C SER A 464 -5.12 -17.38 -13.24
N HIS A 465 -6.35 -17.61 -13.69
CA HIS A 465 -6.87 -17.03 -14.93
C HIS A 465 -6.64 -15.51 -15.00
N SER A 466 -6.92 -14.80 -13.90
CA SER A 466 -6.72 -13.35 -13.80
C SER A 466 -5.26 -12.92 -13.99
N THR A 467 -4.30 -13.71 -13.48
CA THR A 467 -2.86 -13.49 -13.71
C THR A 467 -2.49 -13.74 -15.18
N ILE A 468 -3.02 -14.80 -15.79
CA ILE A 468 -2.82 -15.13 -17.20
C ILE A 468 -3.36 -14.02 -18.11
N GLU A 469 -4.57 -13.51 -17.86
CA GLU A 469 -5.18 -12.41 -18.60
C GLU A 469 -4.36 -11.12 -18.52
N MET A 470 -3.91 -10.75 -17.31
CA MET A 470 -3.04 -9.58 -17.11
C MET A 470 -1.74 -9.72 -17.93
N ARG A 471 -1.07 -10.88 -17.84
CA ARG A 471 0.16 -11.15 -18.59
C ARG A 471 -0.06 -11.14 -20.10
N LYS A 472 -1.16 -11.73 -20.56
CA LYS A 472 -1.57 -11.71 -21.97
C LYS A 472 -1.66 -10.28 -22.49
N ALA A 473 -2.37 -9.40 -21.77
CA ALA A 473 -2.50 -8.00 -22.17
C ALA A 473 -1.13 -7.31 -22.27
N ILE A 474 -0.27 -7.45 -21.26
CA ILE A 474 1.09 -6.86 -21.25
C ILE A 474 1.92 -7.36 -22.43
N VAL A 475 1.92 -8.67 -22.69
CA VAL A 475 2.67 -9.27 -23.80
C VAL A 475 2.11 -8.82 -25.16
N GLU A 476 0.79 -8.74 -25.31
CA GLU A 476 0.15 -8.29 -26.55
C GLU A 476 0.55 -6.85 -26.89
N PHE A 477 0.51 -5.94 -25.91
CA PHE A 477 0.93 -4.55 -26.13
C PHE A 477 2.42 -4.42 -26.40
N ASN A 478 3.27 -5.16 -25.69
CA ASN A 478 4.71 -5.20 -25.98
C ASN A 478 4.97 -5.75 -27.39
N CYS A 479 4.25 -6.78 -27.86
CA CYS A 479 4.41 -7.27 -29.23
C CYS A 479 4.13 -6.18 -30.27
N LYS A 480 3.14 -5.31 -30.03
CA LYS A 480 2.86 -4.14 -30.88
C LYS A 480 4.00 -3.13 -30.83
N LEU A 481 4.53 -2.82 -29.64
CA LEU A 481 5.67 -1.91 -29.44
C LEU A 481 6.94 -2.40 -30.17
N PHE A 482 7.24 -3.69 -30.08
CA PHE A 482 8.35 -4.35 -30.78
C PHE A 482 8.07 -4.67 -32.25
N LYS A 483 6.86 -4.35 -32.76
CA LYS A 483 6.42 -4.62 -34.13
C LYS A 483 6.49 -6.10 -34.52
N LEU A 484 6.27 -7.01 -33.56
CA LEU A 484 6.23 -8.45 -33.78
C LEU A 484 4.89 -8.82 -34.45
N LYS A 485 4.94 -9.33 -35.69
CA LYS A 485 3.76 -9.69 -36.49
C LYS A 485 3.45 -11.19 -36.48
N ASN A 486 4.36 -11.99 -35.97
CA ASN A 486 4.34 -13.45 -35.98
C ASN A 486 3.89 -14.06 -34.64
N VAL A 487 3.21 -13.26 -33.81
CA VAL A 487 2.72 -13.66 -32.49
C VAL A 487 1.18 -13.63 -32.49
N LYS A 488 0.57 -14.71 -32.00
CA LYS A 488 -0.87 -14.85 -31.75
C LYS A 488 -1.08 -15.29 -30.31
N PHE A 489 -2.31 -15.19 -29.82
CA PHE A 489 -2.65 -15.57 -28.45
C PHE A 489 -3.82 -16.55 -28.46
N SER A 490 -3.74 -17.57 -27.59
CA SER A 490 -4.88 -18.37 -27.16
C SER A 490 -5.32 -17.93 -25.76
N GLU A 491 -6.08 -18.75 -25.04
CA GLU A 491 -6.46 -18.48 -23.65
C GLU A 491 -5.23 -18.42 -22.74
N ASN A 492 -4.48 -19.52 -22.64
CA ASN A 492 -3.35 -19.64 -21.72
C ASN A 492 -1.96 -19.54 -22.39
N HIS A 493 -1.89 -19.39 -23.72
CA HIS A 493 -0.62 -19.44 -24.44
C HIS A 493 -0.39 -18.27 -25.41
N VAL A 494 0.88 -17.94 -25.58
CA VAL A 494 1.39 -17.16 -26.70
C VAL A 494 1.85 -18.13 -27.80
N LEU A 495 1.31 -18.00 -29.00
CA LEU A 495 1.64 -18.82 -30.16
C LEU A 495 2.54 -18.02 -31.10
N ILE A 496 3.72 -18.52 -31.40
CA ILE A 496 4.75 -17.81 -32.16
C ILE A 496 5.09 -18.61 -33.41
N LYS A 497 5.08 -17.95 -34.57
CA LYS A 497 5.59 -18.51 -35.82
C LYS A 497 6.98 -17.94 -36.11
N GLY A 498 8.02 -18.61 -35.61
CA GLY A 498 9.41 -18.25 -35.91
C GLY A 498 9.82 -18.61 -37.34
N GLU A 499 11.05 -18.27 -37.71
CA GLU A 499 11.68 -18.70 -38.96
C GLU A 499 12.17 -20.15 -38.88
N ARG A 500 12.57 -20.63 -37.69
CA ARG A 500 13.07 -21.99 -37.48
C ARG A 500 11.96 -22.98 -37.09
N ALA A 501 11.01 -22.57 -36.25
CA ALA A 501 9.89 -23.41 -35.84
C ALA A 501 8.65 -22.62 -35.37
N GLU A 502 7.57 -23.34 -35.08
CA GLU A 502 6.40 -22.78 -34.38
C GLU A 502 6.50 -23.11 -32.88
N TYR A 503 6.23 -22.13 -32.03
CA TYR A 503 6.36 -22.24 -30.58
C TYR A 503 5.06 -21.88 -29.85
N SER A 504 4.89 -22.44 -28.66
CA SER A 504 3.85 -22.10 -27.71
C SER A 504 4.49 -21.76 -26.36
N ILE A 505 4.16 -20.62 -25.77
CA ILE A 505 4.66 -20.21 -24.45
C ILE A 505 3.48 -20.09 -23.50
N HIS A 506 3.49 -20.85 -22.41
CA HIS A 506 2.42 -20.78 -21.40
C HIS A 506 2.53 -19.48 -20.58
N LEU A 507 1.44 -18.72 -20.51
CA LEU A 507 1.38 -17.41 -19.84
C LEU A 507 1.40 -17.51 -18.30
N GLY A 508 1.09 -18.68 -17.74
CA GLY A 508 1.17 -18.92 -16.29
C GLY A 508 2.58 -19.28 -15.82
N SER A 509 3.21 -20.25 -16.47
CA SER A 509 4.50 -20.83 -16.04
C SER A 509 5.72 -20.27 -16.78
N GLY A 510 5.50 -19.75 -18.01
CA GLY A 510 6.56 -19.37 -18.93
C GLY A 510 7.24 -20.57 -19.61
N LEU A 511 6.69 -21.78 -19.50
CA LEU A 511 7.18 -22.96 -20.22
C LEU A 511 7.04 -22.76 -21.73
N VAL A 512 8.08 -23.14 -22.47
CA VAL A 512 8.13 -23.03 -23.93
C VAL A 512 8.04 -24.43 -24.51
N HIS A 513 7.19 -24.61 -25.51
CA HIS A 513 7.06 -25.82 -26.29
C HIS A 513 7.22 -25.51 -27.77
N GLN A 514 7.95 -26.36 -28.49
CA GLN A 514 7.86 -26.41 -29.94
C GLN A 514 6.55 -27.10 -30.32
N LYS A 515 5.79 -26.53 -31.25
CA LYS A 515 4.55 -27.14 -31.73
C LYS A 515 4.89 -28.46 -32.43
N ALA A 516 4.21 -29.53 -32.02
CA ALA A 516 4.52 -30.90 -32.43
C ALA A 516 5.96 -31.37 -32.08
N GLY A 517 6.60 -30.74 -31.09
CA GLY A 517 7.94 -31.08 -30.58
C GLY A 517 7.99 -31.08 -29.05
N SER A 518 9.20 -31.03 -28.47
CA SER A 518 9.41 -31.09 -27.02
C SER A 518 9.34 -29.71 -26.33
N ALA A 519 9.37 -29.73 -25.00
CA ALA A 519 9.63 -28.53 -24.21
C ALA A 519 11.04 -28.00 -24.51
N ILE A 520 11.19 -26.67 -24.60
CA ILE A 520 12.47 -25.99 -24.78
C ILE A 520 12.86 -25.31 -23.47
N ASN A 521 13.97 -25.76 -22.90
CA ASN A 521 14.55 -25.17 -21.71
C ASN A 521 15.40 -23.96 -22.08
N VAL A 522 14.96 -22.79 -21.59
CA VAL A 522 15.71 -21.53 -21.71
C VAL A 522 16.33 -21.23 -20.35
N LEU A 523 17.66 -21.33 -20.25
CA LEU A 523 18.36 -20.97 -19.04
C LEU A 523 18.19 -19.46 -18.78
N PRO A 524 17.80 -19.05 -17.57
CA PRO A 524 17.50 -17.66 -17.30
C PRO A 524 18.79 -16.82 -17.22
N VAL A 525 19.08 -16.04 -18.27
CA VAL A 525 20.10 -14.98 -18.22
C VAL A 525 19.47 -13.76 -17.53
N HIS A 526 19.54 -13.75 -16.20
CA HIS A 526 18.76 -12.88 -15.32
C HIS A 526 18.97 -11.35 -15.53
N SER A 527 19.98 -10.90 -16.28
CA SER A 527 20.39 -9.48 -16.31
C SER A 527 20.39 -8.80 -17.68
N GLN A 528 20.59 -9.50 -18.79
CA GLN A 528 20.89 -8.82 -20.07
C GLN A 528 19.66 -8.31 -20.86
N HIS A 529 18.46 -8.85 -20.61
CA HIS A 529 17.25 -8.47 -21.36
C HIS A 529 16.15 -7.80 -20.52
N ARG A 530 16.23 -7.82 -19.18
CA ARG A 530 15.20 -7.21 -18.31
C ARG A 530 15.01 -5.71 -18.55
N GLY A 531 16.08 -4.99 -18.87
CA GLY A 531 16.02 -3.54 -19.14
C GLY A 531 15.38 -3.14 -20.48
N ARG A 532 15.01 -4.11 -21.35
CA ARG A 532 14.39 -3.81 -22.64
C ARG A 532 12.86 -3.96 -22.64
N VAL A 533 12.28 -4.63 -21.64
CA VAL A 533 10.83 -4.87 -21.59
C VAL A 533 10.15 -3.71 -20.88
N PHE A 534 9.13 -3.13 -21.52
CA PHE A 534 8.29 -2.14 -20.87
C PHE A 534 7.24 -2.83 -20.01
N LEU A 535 7.31 -2.60 -18.70
CA LEU A 535 6.23 -2.89 -17.76
C LEU A 535 5.46 -1.59 -17.47
N PRO A 536 4.12 -1.60 -17.53
CA PRO A 536 3.29 -0.41 -17.35
C PRO A 536 3.18 0.04 -15.89
N PHE A 537 3.99 -0.53 -15.00
CA PHE A 537 4.03 -0.21 -13.57
C PHE A 537 5.45 -0.36 -13.00
N ILE A 538 5.70 0.27 -11.85
CA ILE A 538 7.01 0.27 -11.18
C ILE A 538 7.29 -1.06 -10.45
N ASP A 539 6.27 -1.75 -9.95
CA ASP A 539 6.45 -3.04 -9.26
C ASP A 539 7.19 -4.05 -10.13
N ASP A 540 8.11 -4.80 -9.51
CA ASP A 540 8.78 -5.88 -10.21
C ASP A 540 7.79 -7.02 -10.47
N ASP A 541 7.75 -7.52 -11.69
CA ASP A 541 7.03 -8.73 -12.07
C ASP A 541 7.99 -9.63 -12.87
N PRO A 542 8.89 -10.34 -12.17
CA PRO A 542 9.97 -11.08 -12.81
C PRO A 542 9.46 -12.14 -13.78
N LYS A 543 8.31 -12.77 -13.48
CA LYS A 543 7.71 -13.81 -14.32
C LYS A 543 7.12 -13.22 -15.60
N THR A 544 6.44 -12.08 -15.53
CA THR A 544 5.96 -11.38 -16.72
C THR A 544 7.12 -10.90 -17.60
N ALA A 545 8.18 -10.35 -16.99
CA ALA A 545 9.39 -9.96 -17.70
C ALA A 545 10.10 -11.16 -18.36
N GLU A 546 10.16 -12.31 -17.67
CA GLU A 546 10.70 -13.57 -18.19
C GLU A 546 9.91 -14.06 -19.42
N ILE A 547 8.57 -14.11 -19.30
CA ILE A 547 7.68 -14.52 -20.39
C ILE A 547 7.88 -13.60 -21.60
N MET A 548 7.89 -12.28 -21.40
CA MET A 548 8.09 -11.34 -22.50
C MET A 548 9.47 -11.50 -23.15
N ALA A 549 10.52 -11.72 -22.36
CA ALA A 549 11.86 -11.98 -22.90
C ALA A 549 11.89 -13.24 -23.77
N LYS A 550 11.22 -14.33 -23.35
CA LYS A 550 11.06 -15.54 -24.15
C LYS A 550 10.26 -15.28 -25.42
N VAL A 551 9.17 -14.50 -25.36
CA VAL A 551 8.39 -14.13 -26.55
C VAL A 551 9.25 -13.39 -27.57
N ILE A 552 10.06 -12.41 -27.16
CA ILE A 552 10.98 -11.70 -28.07
C ILE A 552 12.02 -12.65 -28.65
N LEU A 553 12.60 -13.52 -27.81
CA LEU A 553 13.63 -14.47 -28.21
C LEU A 553 13.13 -15.43 -29.31
N PHE A 554 11.96 -16.03 -29.14
CA PHE A 554 11.40 -16.99 -30.09
C PHE A 554 10.66 -16.33 -31.27
N ALA A 555 10.17 -15.11 -31.13
CA ALA A 555 9.63 -14.34 -32.25
C ALA A 555 10.74 -13.89 -33.22
N GLN A 556 11.99 -13.89 -32.76
CA GLN A 556 13.19 -13.58 -33.55
C GLN A 556 14.18 -14.76 -33.46
N ASP A 557 13.66 -15.98 -33.64
CA ASP A 557 14.43 -17.22 -33.44
C ASP A 557 15.63 -17.35 -34.40
N GLU A 558 15.62 -16.65 -35.53
CA GLU A 558 16.75 -16.52 -36.44
C GLU A 558 17.98 -15.90 -35.76
N LYS A 559 17.77 -15.02 -34.77
CA LYS A 559 18.84 -14.34 -34.02
C LYS A 559 19.36 -15.13 -32.84
N ILE A 560 18.76 -16.27 -32.51
CA ILE A 560 19.24 -17.13 -31.42
C ILE A 560 20.61 -17.69 -31.77
N LYS A 561 21.59 -17.44 -30.90
CA LYS A 561 22.97 -17.94 -31.00
C LYS A 561 23.32 -18.95 -29.91
N ASP A 562 22.46 -19.10 -28.90
CA ASP A 562 22.67 -20.03 -27.80
C ASP A 562 22.57 -21.47 -28.30
N VAL A 563 23.69 -22.18 -28.29
CA VAL A 563 23.79 -23.56 -28.83
C VAL A 563 22.83 -24.51 -28.11
N PHE A 564 22.62 -24.36 -26.80
CA PHE A 564 21.71 -25.22 -26.04
C PHE A 564 20.27 -25.04 -26.48
N ILE A 565 19.85 -23.81 -26.79
CA ILE A 565 18.51 -23.55 -27.31
C ILE A 565 18.41 -24.08 -28.75
N LEU A 566 19.42 -23.85 -29.58
CA LEU A 566 19.42 -24.29 -30.98
C LEU A 566 19.38 -25.81 -31.14
N GLU A 567 20.02 -26.58 -30.26
CA GLU A 567 19.96 -28.04 -30.28
C GLU A 567 18.57 -28.58 -29.94
N GLN A 568 17.76 -27.85 -29.18
CA GLN A 568 16.41 -28.23 -28.78
C GLN A 568 15.34 -27.89 -29.83
N ILE A 569 15.65 -27.05 -30.83
CA ILE A 569 14.71 -26.60 -31.88
C ILE A 569 14.72 -27.55 -33.11
N LYS A 570 15.59 -28.56 -33.11
CA LYS A 570 15.87 -29.43 -34.27
C LYS A 570 14.71 -30.29 -34.73
#